data_AF-A0A401QGY0-F1
#
_entry.id   AF-A0A401QGY0-F1
#
_cell.length_a   1.000
_cell.length_b   1.000
_cell.length_c   1.000
_cell.angle_alpha   90.00
_cell.angle_beta   90.00
_cell.angle_gamma   90.00
#
_symmetry.space_group_name_H-M   'P 1'
#
loop_
_entity.id
_entity.type
_entity.pdbx_description
1 polymer ?
#
loop_
_entity_poly.entity_id
_entity_poly.type
_entity_poly.pdbx_seq_one_letter_code
_entity_poly.pdbx_strand_id
1 'polypeptide(L)'
;MIGILLITLAICLCGSLENGAVLKPFDLLYEEGTQAYYRNDWHSVIYYMEEAIHSYTQQRKFKIQCRLQCAEQHEMQEAAQPNLRFFSVILRRAHCIQQCESQRMGPASIYRVSEEVLQEFQRRTVYNYLQLAYYK
;
A
#
# COMPACT_ATOMS: atom_id res chain seq x y z
N MET A 1 -21.02 11.85 -36.09
CA MET A 1 -20.00 10.79 -36.30
C MET A 1 -18.60 11.20 -35.86
N ILE A 2 -18.15 12.45 -36.06
CA ILE A 2 -16.83 12.92 -35.54
C ILE A 2 -16.92 13.33 -34.06
N GLY A 3 -18.05 13.93 -33.63
CA GLY A 3 -18.25 14.38 -32.25
C GLY A 3 -18.33 13.26 -31.20
N ILE A 4 -18.76 12.05 -31.58
CA ILE A 4 -18.83 10.89 -30.66
C ILE A 4 -17.42 10.33 -30.40
N LEU A 5 -16.54 10.40 -31.40
CA LEU A 5 -15.15 9.92 -31.30
C LEU A 5 -14.29 10.81 -30.38
N LEU A 6 -14.60 12.11 -30.30
CA LEU A 6 -13.92 13.04 -29.39
C LEU A 6 -14.36 12.85 -27.94
N ILE A 7 -15.62 12.49 -27.72
CA ILE A 7 -16.16 12.21 -26.38
C ILE A 7 -15.58 10.91 -25.81
N THR A 8 -15.42 9.86 -26.64
CA THR A 8 -14.77 8.62 -26.19
C THR A 8 -13.27 8.79 -25.95
N LEU A 9 -12.58 9.65 -26.70
CA LEU A 9 -11.17 9.98 -26.46
C LEU A 9 -10.99 10.77 -25.15
N ALA A 10 -11.91 11.68 -24.83
CA ALA A 10 -11.88 12.46 -23.58
C ALA A 10 -12.21 11.61 -22.34
N ILE A 11 -13.13 10.64 -22.45
CA ILE A 11 -13.43 9.69 -21.36
C ILE A 11 -12.23 8.77 -21.08
N CYS A 12 -11.44 8.42 -22.09
CA CYS A 12 -10.24 7.59 -21.93
C CYS A 12 -9.07 8.32 -21.24
N LEU A 13 -9.00 9.65 -21.36
CA LEU A 13 -7.96 10.49 -20.73
C LEU A 13 -8.29 10.89 -19.28
N CYS A 14 -9.52 10.62 -18.78
CA CYS A 14 -9.92 10.93 -17.40
C CYS A 14 -9.83 9.71 -16.46
N GLY A 15 -9.14 8.64 -16.87
CA GLY A 15 -8.87 7.48 -16.02
C GLY A 15 -7.91 7.81 -14.89
N SER A 16 -8.47 8.06 -13.70
CA SER A 16 -7.84 8.11 -12.37
C SER A 16 -6.92 9.30 -12.08
N LEU A 17 -7.52 10.48 -11.91
CA LEU A 17 -7.09 11.35 -10.80
C LEU A 17 -7.89 10.89 -9.56
N GLU A 18 -7.49 9.76 -8.96
CA GLU A 18 -7.86 9.55 -7.57
C GLU A 18 -7.22 10.73 -6.82
N ASN A 19 -8.05 11.62 -6.27
CA ASN A 19 -7.63 12.59 -5.26
C ASN A 19 -7.06 11.76 -4.10
N GLY A 20 -5.78 11.42 -4.20
CA GLY A 20 -5.08 10.57 -3.26
C GLY A 20 -4.89 11.37 -1.99
N ALA A 21 -5.88 11.31 -1.09
CA ALA A 21 -5.63 11.63 0.30
C ALA A 21 -4.41 10.82 0.72
N VAL A 22 -3.35 11.50 1.13
CA VAL A 22 -2.11 10.86 1.58
C VAL A 22 -2.47 9.96 2.75
N LEU A 23 -2.43 8.64 2.52
CA LEU A 23 -2.72 7.67 3.58
C LEU A 23 -1.67 7.84 4.66
N LYS A 24 -2.11 8.10 5.89
CA LYS A 24 -1.21 8.10 7.05
C LYS A 24 -0.55 6.73 7.19
N PRO A 25 0.75 6.65 7.47
CA PRO A 25 1.43 5.40 7.80
C PRO A 25 0.68 4.64 8.92
N PHE A 26 0.46 3.35 8.73
CA PHE A 26 -0.35 2.54 9.65
C PHE A 26 0.34 2.28 10.99
N ASP A 27 1.67 2.40 11.04
CA ASP A 27 2.47 2.31 12.25
C ASP A 27 2.23 3.49 13.18
N LEU A 28 2.17 4.72 12.64
CA LEU A 28 1.78 5.90 13.42
C LEU A 28 0.36 5.78 13.98
N LEU A 29 -0.58 5.29 13.16
CA LEU A 29 -1.96 5.05 13.61
C LEU A 29 -2.03 3.96 14.68
N TYR A 30 -1.25 2.89 14.53
CA TYR A 30 -1.15 1.82 15.52
C TYR A 30 -0.56 2.34 16.85
N GLU A 31 0.49 3.15 16.80
CA GLU A 31 1.07 3.79 17.97
C GLU A 31 0.03 4.62 18.73
N GLU A 32 -0.69 5.53 18.05
CA GLU A 32 -1.76 6.32 18.66
C GLU A 32 -2.86 5.45 19.28
N GLY A 33 -3.26 4.38 18.59
CA GLY A 33 -4.24 3.41 19.10
C GLY A 33 -3.77 2.69 20.35
N THR A 34 -2.49 2.25 20.41
CA THR A 34 -1.93 1.60 21.60
C THR A 34 -1.82 2.58 22.77
N GLN A 35 -1.47 3.84 22.53
CA GLN A 35 -1.45 4.86 23.57
C GLN A 35 -2.86 5.15 24.10
N ALA A 36 -3.87 5.23 23.22
CA ALA A 36 -5.27 5.36 23.61
C ALA A 36 -5.75 4.17 24.46
N TYR A 37 -5.30 2.96 24.12
CA TYR A 37 -5.58 1.75 24.89
C TYR A 37 -5.08 1.86 26.34
N TYR A 38 -3.83 2.31 26.54
CA TYR A 38 -3.29 2.51 27.90
C TYR A 38 -4.01 3.60 28.70
N ARG A 39 -4.65 4.56 28.02
CA ARG A 39 -5.48 5.59 28.64
C ARG A 39 -6.93 5.15 28.89
N ASN A 40 -7.31 3.94 28.50
CA ASN A 40 -8.70 3.44 28.49
C ASN A 40 -9.66 4.31 27.66
N ASP A 41 -9.14 5.00 26.64
CA ASP A 41 -9.97 5.79 25.71
C ASP A 41 -10.46 4.89 24.58
N TRP A 42 -11.51 4.12 24.85
CA TRP A 42 -12.01 3.08 23.94
C TRP A 42 -12.50 3.62 22.60
N HIS A 43 -13.07 4.83 22.59
CA HIS A 43 -13.50 5.48 21.35
C HIS A 43 -12.31 5.78 20.43
N SER A 44 -11.24 6.35 20.99
CA SER A 44 -10.01 6.58 20.25
C SER A 44 -9.34 5.27 19.83
N VAL A 45 -9.36 4.22 20.66
CA VAL A 45 -8.85 2.89 20.26
C VAL A 45 -9.56 2.38 19.01
N ILE A 46 -10.90 2.43 18.98
CA ILE A 46 -11.68 1.99 17.82
C ILE A 46 -11.27 2.79 16.59
N TYR A 47 -11.28 4.12 16.69
CA TYR A 47 -10.92 5.00 15.58
C TYR A 47 -9.52 4.71 15.02
N TYR A 48 -8.50 4.73 15.88
CA TYR A 48 -7.11 4.57 15.43
C TYR A 48 -6.83 3.16 14.92
N MET A 49 -7.37 2.12 15.54
CA MET A 49 -7.14 0.74 15.10
C MET A 49 -7.83 0.44 13.76
N GLU A 50 -9.05 0.94 13.54
CA GLU A 50 -9.74 0.80 12.25
C GLU A 50 -9.01 1.55 11.14
N GLU A 51 -8.59 2.79 11.38
CA GLU A 51 -7.81 3.57 10.43
C GLU A 51 -6.46 2.90 10.13
N ALA A 52 -5.80 2.33 11.14
CA ALA A 52 -4.54 1.61 10.94
C ALA A 52 -4.73 0.37 10.04
N ILE A 53 -5.79 -0.43 10.27
CA ILE A 53 -6.13 -1.59 9.43
C ILE A 53 -6.45 -1.16 8.00
N HIS A 54 -7.22 -0.07 7.84
CA HIS A 54 -7.54 0.48 6.53
C HIS A 54 -6.26 0.88 5.78
N SER A 55 -5.40 1.68 6.41
CA SER A 55 -4.13 2.11 5.79
C SER A 55 -3.21 0.92 5.46
N TYR A 56 -3.05 -0.05 6.36
CA TYR A 56 -2.28 -1.27 6.10
C TYR A 56 -2.79 -2.02 4.86
N THR A 57 -4.12 -2.14 4.73
CA THR A 57 -4.76 -2.85 3.61
C THR A 57 -4.53 -2.12 2.29
N GLN A 58 -4.67 -0.79 2.27
CA GLN A 58 -4.42 0.02 1.07
C GLN A 58 -2.94 -0.02 0.66
N GLN A 59 -2.01 0.13 1.61
CA GLN A 59 -0.58 0.03 1.32
C GLN A 59 -0.22 -1.35 0.75
N ARG A 60 -0.76 -2.43 1.33
CA ARG A 60 -0.56 -3.79 0.81
C ARG A 60 -1.12 -3.93 -0.60
N LYS A 61 -2.30 -3.38 -0.88
CA LYS A 61 -2.93 -3.38 -2.20
C LYS A 61 -2.05 -2.65 -3.22
N PHE A 62 -1.54 -1.46 -2.90
CA PHE A 62 -0.67 -0.70 -3.79
C PHE A 62 0.64 -1.44 -4.09
N LYS A 63 1.29 -2.02 -3.08
CA LYS A 63 2.49 -2.83 -3.27
C LYS A 63 2.24 -4.03 -4.20
N ILE A 64 1.13 -4.73 -4.02
CA ILE A 64 0.75 -5.86 -4.90
C ILE A 64 0.50 -5.38 -6.33
N GLN A 65 -0.25 -4.30 -6.51
CA GLN A 65 -0.55 -3.75 -7.83
C GLN A 65 0.73 -3.32 -8.56
N CYS A 66 1.64 -2.60 -7.89
CA CYS A 66 2.93 -2.23 -8.46
C CYS A 66 3.76 -3.46 -8.85
N ARG A 67 3.80 -4.49 -8.00
CA ARG A 67 4.53 -5.74 -8.29
C ARG A 67 3.98 -6.49 -9.50
N LEU A 68 2.66 -6.54 -9.66
CA LEU A 68 2.00 -7.19 -10.80
C LEU A 68 2.24 -6.40 -12.08
N GLN A 69 1.99 -5.09 -12.07
CA GLN A 69 2.19 -4.23 -13.23
C GLN A 69 3.64 -4.24 -13.73
N CYS A 70 4.61 -4.13 -12.83
CA CYS A 70 6.03 -4.19 -13.20
C CYS A 70 6.49 -5.61 -13.59
N ALA A 71 5.77 -6.66 -13.17
CA ALA A 71 6.03 -8.01 -13.66
C ALA A 71 5.67 -8.15 -15.14
N GLU A 72 4.51 -7.64 -15.51
CA GLU A 72 3.98 -7.66 -16.87
C GLU A 72 4.83 -6.80 -17.82
N GLN A 73 5.28 -5.61 -17.37
CA GLN A 73 6.14 -4.73 -18.17
C GLN A 73 7.57 -5.27 -18.36
N HIS A 74 8.05 -6.10 -17.45
CA HIS A 74 9.41 -6.62 -17.42
C HIS A 74 9.41 -8.13 -17.22
N GLU A 75 8.84 -8.83 -18.20
CA GLU A 75 8.79 -10.29 -18.21
C GLU A 75 10.20 -10.89 -18.14
N MET A 76 10.38 -11.83 -17.20
CA MET A 76 11.60 -12.59 -17.13
C MET A 76 11.49 -13.78 -18.07
N GLN A 77 12.44 -13.91 -18.99
CA GLN A 77 12.59 -15.13 -19.77
C GLN A 77 13.29 -16.19 -18.92
N GLU A 78 12.83 -17.44 -19.00
CA GLU A 78 13.55 -18.57 -18.43
C GLU A 78 14.92 -18.68 -19.12
N ALA A 79 15.98 -18.38 -18.37
CA ALA A 79 17.34 -18.54 -18.82
C ALA A 79 17.94 -19.77 -18.12
N ALA A 80 18.48 -20.71 -18.90
CA ALA A 80 19.16 -21.89 -18.37
C ALA A 80 20.34 -21.52 -17.44
N GLN A 81 20.94 -20.34 -17.63
CA GLN A 81 21.94 -19.75 -16.75
C GLN A 81 21.72 -18.23 -16.64
N PRO A 82 21.90 -17.62 -15.45
CA PRO A 82 21.83 -16.16 -15.28
C PRO A 82 22.89 -15.46 -16.15
N ASN A 83 22.45 -14.58 -17.05
CA ASN A 83 23.33 -13.77 -17.88
C ASN A 83 23.09 -12.27 -17.63
N LEU A 84 23.90 -11.40 -18.25
CA LEU A 84 23.75 -9.95 -18.09
C LEU A 84 22.36 -9.43 -18.47
N ARG A 85 21.70 -10.06 -19.45
CA ARG A 85 20.33 -9.70 -19.85
C ARG A 85 19.32 -10.04 -18.74
N PHE A 86 19.45 -11.21 -18.13
CA PHE A 86 18.64 -11.61 -16.97
C PHE A 86 18.76 -10.61 -15.82
N PHE A 87 19.98 -10.25 -15.40
CA PHE A 87 20.17 -9.24 -14.35
C PHE A 87 19.65 -7.86 -14.75
N SER A 88 19.74 -7.49 -16.03
CA SER A 88 19.20 -6.22 -16.51
C SER A 88 17.68 -6.12 -16.36
N VAL A 89 16.95 -7.23 -16.55
CA VAL A 89 15.50 -7.29 -16.35
C VAL A 89 15.16 -7.16 -14.87
N ILE A 90 15.90 -7.84 -13.98
CA ILE A 90 15.73 -7.73 -12.52
C ILE A 90 15.90 -6.28 -12.06
N LEU A 91 16.97 -5.62 -12.49
CA LEU A 91 17.25 -4.23 -12.10
C LEU A 91 16.18 -3.26 -12.61
N ARG A 92 15.74 -3.41 -13.87
CA ARG A 92 14.64 -2.61 -14.43
C ARG A 92 13.33 -2.82 -13.68
N ARG A 93 13.01 -4.08 -13.34
CA ARG A 93 11.82 -4.41 -12.57
C ARG A 93 11.87 -3.84 -11.15
N ALA A 94 13.01 -3.93 -10.47
CA ALA A 94 13.21 -3.33 -9.16
C ALA A 94 13.03 -1.80 -9.20
N HIS A 95 13.60 -1.14 -10.21
CA HIS A 95 13.44 0.29 -10.43
C HIS A 95 11.98 0.68 -10.70
N CYS A 96 11.26 -0.07 -11.54
CA CYS A 96 9.83 0.12 -11.80
C CYS A 96 9.00 0.05 -10.51
N ILE A 97 9.24 -0.97 -9.67
CA ILE A 97 8.51 -1.14 -8.41
C ILE A 97 8.77 0.05 -7.48
N GLN A 98 10.04 0.45 -7.32
CA GLN A 98 10.41 1.60 -6.51
C GLN A 98 9.71 2.87 -6.98
N GLN A 99 9.70 3.12 -8.29
CA GLN A 99 9.05 4.29 -8.87
C GLN A 99 7.53 4.26 -8.65
N CYS A 100 6.87 3.14 -8.93
CA CYS A 100 5.43 2.98 -8.75
C CYS A 100 5.00 3.17 -7.29
N GLU A 101 5.70 2.53 -6.35
CA GLU A 101 5.42 2.68 -4.92
C GLU A 101 5.64 4.14 -4.47
N SER A 102 6.70 4.79 -4.95
CA SER A 102 6.99 6.19 -4.60
C SER A 102 5.97 7.20 -5.13
N GLN A 103 5.37 6.93 -6.29
CA GLN A 103 4.33 7.81 -6.86
C GLN A 103 3.02 7.73 -6.11
N ARG A 104 2.66 6.55 -5.59
CA ARG A 104 1.37 6.31 -4.92
C ARG A 104 1.40 6.56 -3.42
N MET A 105 2.51 6.24 -2.78
CA MET A 105 2.66 6.37 -1.33
C MET A 105 3.57 7.55 -0.97
N GLY A 106 4.49 7.96 -1.83
CA GLY A 106 5.56 8.89 -1.48
C GLY A 106 6.86 8.14 -1.15
N PRO A 107 7.92 8.84 -0.73
CA PRO A 107 9.22 8.24 -0.53
C PRO A 107 9.18 7.10 0.49
N ALA A 108 9.95 6.03 0.23
CA ALA A 108 9.97 4.81 1.05
C ALA A 108 10.31 5.06 2.53
N SER A 109 10.98 6.16 2.85
CA SER A 109 11.29 6.58 4.23
C SER A 109 10.06 6.89 5.06
N ILE A 110 8.96 7.36 4.44
CA ILE A 110 7.72 7.72 5.16
C ILE A 110 6.96 6.46 5.63
N TYR A 111 7.07 5.36 4.89
CA TYR A 111 6.31 4.11 5.13
C TYR A 111 7.21 2.98 5.65
N ARG A 112 8.32 3.34 6.29
CA ARG A 112 9.28 2.38 6.84
C ARG A 112 8.80 1.89 8.19
N VAL A 113 8.00 0.82 8.16
CA VAL A 113 7.45 0.18 9.36
C VAL A 113 8.44 -0.81 9.97
N SER A 114 8.51 -0.89 11.30
CA SER A 114 9.30 -1.89 12.00
C SER A 114 8.77 -3.30 11.74
N GLU A 115 9.66 -4.29 11.76
CA GLU A 115 9.25 -5.69 11.54
C GLU A 115 8.26 -6.16 12.62
N GLU A 116 8.44 -5.70 13.85
CA GLU A 116 7.56 -5.98 14.99
C GLU A 116 6.12 -5.51 14.73
N VAL A 117 5.93 -4.23 14.37
CA VAL A 117 4.60 -3.69 14.05
C VAL A 117 4.02 -4.40 12.84
N LEU A 118 4.82 -4.69 11.80
CA LEU A 118 4.33 -5.45 10.64
C LEU A 118 3.81 -6.84 11.03
N GLN A 119 4.46 -7.54 11.96
CA GLN A 119 4.03 -8.85 12.45
C GLN A 119 2.69 -8.77 13.19
N GLU A 120 2.41 -7.69 13.93
CA GLU A 120 1.11 -7.47 14.60
C GLU A 120 -0.05 -7.44 13.60
N PHE A 121 0.14 -6.78 12.44
CA PHE A 121 -0.85 -6.74 11.37
C PHE A 121 -0.97 -8.08 10.63
N GLN A 122 0.15 -8.75 10.38
CA GLN A 122 0.16 -10.06 9.71
C GLN A 122 -0.54 -11.15 10.55
N ARG A 123 -0.32 -11.14 11.87
CA ARG A 123 -0.97 -12.05 12.82
C ARG A 123 -2.38 -11.63 13.19
N ARG A 124 -2.84 -10.47 12.70
CA ARG A 124 -4.17 -9.89 13.00
C ARG A 124 -4.35 -9.57 14.49
N THR A 125 -3.27 -9.35 15.24
CA THR A 125 -3.31 -9.02 16.67
C THR A 125 -4.03 -7.70 16.93
N VAL A 126 -4.00 -6.76 15.97
CA VAL A 126 -4.72 -5.47 16.03
C VAL A 126 -6.22 -5.65 16.33
N TYR A 127 -6.84 -6.73 15.83
CA TYR A 127 -8.25 -7.01 16.10
C TYR A 127 -8.53 -7.35 17.57
N ASN A 128 -7.54 -7.80 18.34
CA ASN A 128 -7.72 -8.06 19.78
C ASN A 128 -8.00 -6.76 20.55
N TYR A 129 -7.35 -5.66 20.16
CA TYR A 129 -7.63 -4.33 20.72
C TYR A 129 -9.05 -3.89 20.40
N LEU A 130 -9.49 -4.08 19.15
CA LEU A 130 -10.86 -3.78 18.72
C LEU A 130 -11.90 -4.61 19.46
N GLN A 131 -11.70 -5.92 19.61
CA GLN A 131 -12.62 -6.80 20.33
C GLN A 131 -12.84 -6.33 21.76
N LEU A 132 -11.76 -5.97 22.46
CA LEU A 132 -11.85 -5.45 23.82
C LEU A 132 -12.50 -4.06 23.84
N ALA A 133 -12.11 -3.14 22.95
CA ALA A 133 -12.67 -1.79 22.92
C ALA A 133 -14.17 -1.78 22.61
N TYR A 134 -14.64 -2.64 21.70
CA TYR A 134 -16.08 -2.79 21.41
C TYR A 134 -16.87 -3.48 22.53
N TYR A 135 -16.21 -4.26 23.38
CA TYR A 135 -16.84 -4.87 24.55
C TYR A 135 -16.99 -3.89 25.72
N LYS A 136 -16.12 -2.87 25.81
CA LYS A 136 -16.08 -1.88 26.88
C LYS A 136 -17.15 -0.80 26.71
#